data_AF-A0A2P2HXQ1-F1
#
_entry.id   AF-A0A2P2HXQ1-F1
#
_cell.length_a   1.000
_cell.length_b   1.000
_cell.length_c   1.000
_cell.angle_alpha   90.00
_cell.angle_beta   90.00
_cell.angle_gamma   90.00
#
_symmetry.space_group_name_H-M   'P 1'
#
loop_
_entity.id
_entity.type
_entity.pdbx_description
1 polymer ?
#
loop_
_entity_poly.entity_id
_entity_poly.type
_entity_poly.pdbx_seq_one_letter_code
_entity_poly.pdbx_strand_id
1 'polypeptide(L)'
;VDVFVHNNDSSLRLLSFGMFAGGLDMFGGSADGEGTDDGEPEDANAGIEITLMDTQLRPYVFFTSKSELMSHVWSGTASERTTALQGSALLQDHQQRVPLQNGFGVEMLLTGSISYDFAGQVQISLWNQNAHSLVEIGAGMVIQGQARVDTSFVQTMIEFNTGVQTRLDFVSDMEFGSGIAMCMQMSQPNYETVENVRKLERIPGSHYVLKKYKKKTIPGPGKTYVINKKNTLLCNQMFSDKNKH
;
A
#
# COMPACT_ATOMS: atom_id res chain seq x y z
N VAL A 1 11.25 -1.00 -3.79
CA VAL A 1 10.74 -1.61 -2.55
C VAL A 1 9.83 -2.75 -2.96
N ASP A 2 10.13 -3.95 -2.51
CA ASP A 2 9.37 -5.15 -2.87
C ASP A 2 8.77 -5.80 -1.63
N VAL A 3 7.49 -6.15 -1.72
CA VAL A 3 6.73 -6.80 -0.66
C VAL A 3 6.34 -8.18 -1.14
N PHE A 4 6.80 -9.20 -0.42
CA PHE A 4 6.55 -10.60 -0.74
C PHE A 4 5.81 -11.30 0.42
N VAL A 5 4.85 -12.14 0.06
CA VAL A 5 4.27 -13.13 0.97
C VAL A 5 4.92 -14.46 0.68
N HIS A 6 5.58 -15.02 1.69
CA HIS A 6 6.21 -16.32 1.61
C HIS A 6 5.36 -17.36 2.33
N ASN A 7 5.06 -18.45 1.64
CA ASN A 7 4.64 -19.72 2.20
C ASN A 7 5.77 -20.74 1.99
N ASN A 8 5.76 -21.85 2.74
CA ASN A 8 6.86 -22.83 2.79
C ASN A 8 7.40 -23.23 1.40
N ASP A 9 6.53 -23.35 0.39
CA ASP A 9 6.91 -23.77 -0.97
C ASP A 9 6.66 -22.70 -2.06
N SER A 10 6.17 -21.51 -1.70
CA SER A 10 5.76 -20.50 -2.69
C SER A 10 5.91 -19.07 -2.19
N SER A 11 6.50 -18.21 -3.02
CA SER A 11 6.52 -16.75 -2.80
C SER A 11 5.57 -16.06 -3.78
N LEU A 12 4.73 -15.17 -3.27
CA LEU A 12 3.89 -14.27 -4.07
C LEU A 12 4.38 -12.84 -3.88
N ARG A 13 4.71 -12.14 -4.98
CA ARG A 13 5.01 -10.71 -4.93
C ARG A 13 3.71 -9.93 -4.81
N LEU A 14 3.47 -9.36 -3.63
CA LEU A 14 2.26 -8.58 -3.41
C LEU A 14 2.30 -7.26 -4.18
N LEU A 15 3.38 -6.52 -3.96
CA LEU A 15 3.57 -5.18 -4.45
C LEU A 15 5.06 -4.95 -4.67
N SER A 16 5.41 -4.31 -5.77
CA SER A 16 6.72 -3.72 -5.97
C SER A 16 6.54 -2.29 -6.44
N PHE A 17 7.35 -1.43 -5.86
CA PHE A 17 7.35 0.01 -6.04
C PHE A 17 8.76 0.45 -6.41
N GLY A 18 8.92 1.11 -7.55
CA GLY A 18 10.16 1.74 -7.97
C GLY A 18 9.91 3.22 -8.27
N MET A 19 10.88 4.06 -7.98
CA MET A 19 10.91 5.45 -8.45
C MET A 19 12.12 5.61 -9.35
N PHE A 20 11.94 6.36 -10.42
CA PHE A 20 13.03 6.77 -11.29
C PHE A 20 13.02 8.28 -11.43
N ALA A 21 14.21 8.84 -11.55
CA ALA A 21 14.40 10.25 -11.86
C ALA A 21 15.69 10.42 -12.66
N GLY A 22 15.68 11.32 -13.64
CA GLY A 22 16.81 11.71 -14.47
C GLY A 22 16.89 13.23 -14.61
N GLY A 23 18.07 13.77 -14.91
CA GLY A 23 18.28 15.21 -15.14
C GLY A 23 18.01 16.12 -13.94
N LEU A 24 18.12 15.62 -12.70
CA LEU A 24 17.87 16.39 -11.46
C LEU A 24 19.12 17.04 -10.85
N ASP A 25 20.27 16.92 -11.48
CA ASP A 25 21.56 17.45 -10.98
C ASP A 25 21.55 18.97 -10.78
N MET A 26 20.63 19.67 -11.45
CA MET A 26 20.35 21.09 -11.24
C MET A 26 20.01 21.46 -9.78
N PHE A 27 19.39 20.55 -9.01
CA PHE A 27 18.98 20.82 -7.62
C PHE A 27 20.03 20.36 -6.61
N GLY A 28 20.89 19.42 -6.98
CA GLY A 28 22.04 18.99 -6.20
C GLY A 28 23.20 19.93 -6.48
N GLY A 29 23.29 21.05 -5.77
CA GLY A 29 24.40 22.00 -5.93
C GLY A 29 25.74 21.30 -5.89
N SER A 30 26.39 21.16 -7.06
CA SER A 30 27.78 20.77 -7.30
C SER A 30 28.38 19.88 -6.20
N ALA A 31 28.00 18.60 -6.15
CA ALA A 31 28.81 17.61 -5.46
C ALA A 31 29.84 17.10 -6.48
N ASP A 32 31.07 17.60 -6.37
CA ASP A 32 32.24 17.15 -7.13
C ASP A 32 32.31 15.62 -7.16
N GLY A 33 32.02 15.06 -8.34
CA GLY A 33 32.15 13.66 -8.66
C GLY A 33 32.62 13.56 -10.10
N GLU A 34 33.90 13.27 -10.28
CA GLU A 34 34.54 13.03 -11.57
C GLU A 34 33.77 11.95 -12.35
N GLY A 35 33.06 12.40 -13.38
CA GLY A 35 32.40 11.56 -14.37
C GLY A 35 32.39 12.33 -15.68
N THR A 36 33.34 12.02 -16.55
CA THR A 36 33.30 12.39 -17.96
C THR A 36 32.00 11.89 -18.57
N ASP A 37 31.14 12.78 -19.06
CA ASP A 37 30.40 12.45 -20.28
C ASP A 37 29.95 13.70 -21.05
N ASP A 38 30.31 13.72 -22.33
CA ASP A 38 29.78 14.59 -23.37
C ASP A 38 28.33 14.12 -23.68
N GLY A 39 27.41 14.36 -22.75
CA GLY A 39 25.99 14.04 -22.89
C GLY A 39 25.15 15.31 -22.97
N GLU A 40 24.30 15.41 -23.99
CA GLU A 40 23.22 16.42 -24.09
C GLU A 40 22.50 16.60 -22.73
N PRO A 41 22.04 17.82 -22.38
CA PRO A 41 21.33 18.04 -21.12
C PRO A 41 20.14 17.09 -21.04
N GLU A 42 20.19 16.10 -20.14
CA GLU A 42 19.06 15.20 -19.93
C GLU A 42 17.86 16.00 -19.43
N ASP A 43 16.74 15.88 -20.14
CA ASP A 43 15.49 16.49 -19.72
C ASP A 43 15.07 15.93 -18.36
N ALA A 44 14.92 16.83 -17.40
CA ALA A 44 14.49 16.48 -16.05
C ALA A 44 13.19 15.68 -16.10
N ASN A 45 13.25 14.42 -15.68
CA ASN A 45 12.11 13.53 -15.63
C ASN A 45 12.06 12.80 -14.30
N ALA A 46 10.86 12.49 -13.84
CA ALA A 46 10.69 11.57 -12.72
C ALA A 46 9.35 10.85 -12.83
N GLY A 47 9.31 9.64 -12.29
CA GLY A 47 8.11 8.84 -12.25
C GLY A 47 8.21 7.68 -11.28
N ILE A 48 7.14 6.90 -11.29
CA ILE A 48 6.94 5.74 -10.43
C ILE A 48 6.54 4.55 -11.31
N GLU A 49 7.15 3.42 -11.02
CA GLU A 49 6.76 2.12 -11.54
C GLU A 49 6.16 1.27 -10.44
N ILE A 50 5.04 0.63 -10.75
CA ILE A 50 4.31 -0.21 -9.80
C ILE A 50 4.07 -1.56 -10.45
N THR A 51 4.44 -2.62 -9.73
CA THR A 51 4.09 -3.98 -10.10
C THR A 51 3.19 -4.56 -9.02
N LEU A 52 2.03 -5.06 -9.43
CA LEU A 52 1.02 -5.63 -8.54
C LEU A 52 0.75 -7.08 -8.92
N MET A 53 0.85 -8.01 -7.98
CA MET A 53 0.61 -9.45 -8.25
C MET A 53 1.39 -9.96 -9.48
N ASP A 54 2.67 -9.61 -9.59
CA ASP A 54 3.53 -9.89 -10.75
C ASP A 54 3.12 -9.26 -12.10
N THR A 55 2.09 -8.41 -12.12
CA THR A 55 1.69 -7.63 -13.29
C THR A 55 2.25 -6.22 -13.19
N GLN A 56 3.15 -5.85 -14.10
CA GLN A 56 3.70 -4.51 -14.17
C GLN A 56 2.65 -3.55 -14.76
N LEU A 57 2.33 -2.49 -14.01
CA LEU A 57 1.44 -1.43 -14.48
C LEU A 57 2.21 -0.43 -15.34
N ARG A 58 1.48 0.34 -16.16
CA ARG A 58 2.07 1.45 -16.91
C ARG A 58 2.73 2.42 -15.90
N PRO A 59 4.02 2.77 -16.06
CA PRO A 59 4.67 3.75 -15.22
C PRO A 59 3.92 5.09 -15.24
N TYR A 60 3.80 5.72 -14.10
CA TYR A 60 3.23 7.05 -13.97
C TYR A 60 4.35 8.07 -13.92
N VAL A 61 4.36 8.99 -14.89
CA VAL A 61 5.40 10.03 -15.00
C VAL A 61 4.86 11.30 -14.34
N PHE A 62 5.60 11.85 -13.38
CA PHE A 62 5.23 13.08 -12.68
C PHE A 62 5.50 14.33 -13.53
N PHE A 63 6.64 14.34 -14.22
CA PHE A 63 7.04 15.39 -15.14
C PHE A 63 8.06 14.84 -16.13
N THR A 64 8.12 15.45 -17.29
CA THR A 64 9.00 15.07 -18.41
C THR A 64 10.01 16.16 -18.76
N SER A 65 9.82 17.38 -18.25
CA SER A 65 10.69 18.51 -18.52
C SER A 65 10.92 19.37 -17.29
N LYS A 66 12.03 20.12 -17.30
CA LYS A 66 12.33 21.14 -16.29
C LYS A 66 11.23 22.18 -16.17
N SER A 67 10.65 22.65 -17.28
CA SER A 67 9.56 23.64 -17.22
C SER A 67 8.31 23.10 -16.53
N GLU A 68 7.99 21.82 -16.75
CA GLU A 68 6.84 21.16 -16.12
C GLU A 68 7.06 20.97 -14.62
N LEU A 69 8.26 20.52 -14.23
CA LEU A 69 8.66 20.46 -12.82
C LEU A 69 8.55 21.83 -12.13
N MET A 70 9.11 22.87 -12.74
CA MET A 70 9.05 24.23 -12.18
C MET A 70 7.61 24.75 -12.16
N SER A 71 6.78 24.40 -13.14
CA SER A 71 5.35 24.70 -13.10
C SER A 71 4.67 24.05 -11.89
N HIS A 72 4.99 22.79 -11.56
CA HIS A 72 4.45 22.12 -10.37
C HIS A 72 4.93 22.75 -9.06
N VAL A 73 6.21 23.16 -8.98
CA VAL A 73 6.78 23.83 -7.81
C VAL A 73 6.15 25.21 -7.59
N TRP A 74 5.98 26.02 -8.64
CA TRP A 74 5.39 27.36 -8.53
C TRP A 74 3.88 27.34 -8.32
N SER A 75 3.18 26.38 -8.94
CA SER A 75 1.73 26.24 -8.78
C SER A 75 1.35 25.59 -7.45
N GLY A 76 2.31 24.97 -6.75
CA GLY A 76 2.04 24.24 -5.52
C GLY A 76 1.16 23.00 -5.73
N THR A 77 0.94 22.57 -6.97
CA THR A 77 0.04 21.45 -7.31
C THR A 77 0.49 20.12 -6.70
N ALA A 78 1.79 19.98 -6.42
CA ALA A 78 2.33 18.80 -5.73
C ALA A 78 2.15 18.85 -4.20
N SER A 79 1.80 20.01 -3.62
CA SER A 79 1.71 20.20 -2.16
C SER A 79 0.45 19.59 -1.54
N GLU A 80 -0.60 19.40 -2.35
CA GLU A 80 -1.82 18.74 -1.93
C GLU A 80 -1.74 17.22 -2.17
N ARG A 81 -2.30 16.47 -1.23
CA ARG A 81 -2.42 15.01 -1.32
C ARG A 81 -3.18 14.61 -2.57
N THR A 82 -2.49 14.00 -3.51
CA THR A 82 -3.05 13.56 -4.79
C THR A 82 -2.99 12.04 -4.90
N THR A 83 -4.13 11.40 -5.15
CA THR A 83 -4.19 9.96 -5.45
C THR A 83 -3.61 9.70 -6.85
N ALA A 84 -2.56 8.89 -6.92
CA ALA A 84 -1.92 8.49 -8.17
C ALA A 84 -2.54 7.21 -8.75
N LEU A 85 -2.90 6.25 -7.90
CA LEU A 85 -3.47 4.97 -8.32
C LEU A 85 -4.47 4.46 -7.29
N GLN A 86 -5.66 4.08 -7.74
CA GLN A 86 -6.64 3.38 -6.93
C GLN A 86 -7.17 2.19 -7.72
N GLY A 87 -7.34 1.05 -7.07
CA GLY A 87 -7.88 -0.13 -7.74
C GLY A 87 -8.22 -1.26 -6.78
N SER A 88 -8.94 -2.24 -7.29
CA SER A 88 -9.25 -3.49 -6.59
C SER A 88 -9.02 -4.68 -7.51
N ALA A 89 -8.60 -5.78 -6.90
CA ALA A 89 -8.33 -7.04 -7.59
C ALA A 89 -8.93 -8.19 -6.78
N LEU A 90 -9.44 -9.19 -7.50
CA LEU A 90 -9.88 -10.44 -6.91
C LEU A 90 -8.66 -11.37 -6.79
N LEU A 91 -8.31 -11.74 -5.56
CA LEU A 91 -7.16 -12.61 -5.26
C LEU A 91 -7.53 -14.09 -5.33
N GLN A 92 -8.69 -14.44 -4.77
CA GLN A 92 -9.15 -15.81 -4.66
C GLN A 92 -10.60 -15.86 -5.11
N ASP A 93 -10.92 -16.80 -5.98
CA ASP A 93 -12.29 -17.13 -6.35
C ASP A 93 -12.39 -18.65 -6.47
N HIS A 94 -12.94 -19.27 -5.45
CA HIS A 94 -13.09 -20.71 -5.39
C HIS A 94 -14.53 -21.08 -5.07
N GLN A 95 -15.14 -21.83 -5.97
CA GLN A 95 -16.46 -22.40 -5.77
C GLN A 95 -16.36 -23.92 -5.90
N GLN A 96 -16.84 -24.63 -4.89
CA GLN A 96 -16.84 -26.09 -4.88
C GLN A 96 -18.17 -26.62 -4.36
N ARG A 97 -18.74 -27.57 -5.11
CA ARG A 97 -19.91 -28.31 -4.70
C ARG A 97 -19.50 -29.75 -4.39
N VAL A 98 -19.67 -30.16 -3.14
CA VAL A 98 -19.31 -31.50 -2.66
C VAL A 98 -20.60 -32.27 -2.32
N PRO A 99 -20.90 -33.37 -3.04
CA PRO A 99 -21.92 -34.31 -2.60
C PRO A 99 -21.37 -35.15 -1.44
N LEU A 100 -22.07 -35.14 -0.31
CA LEU A 100 -21.74 -35.96 0.86
C LEU A 100 -22.30 -37.38 0.70
N GLN A 101 -21.71 -38.33 1.43
CA GLN A 101 -22.12 -39.74 1.41
C GLN A 101 -23.58 -39.96 1.86
N ASN A 102 -24.14 -39.05 2.64
CA ASN A 102 -25.54 -39.06 3.05
C ASN A 102 -26.50 -38.44 2.01
N GLY A 103 -26.00 -38.08 0.82
CA GLY A 103 -26.78 -37.50 -0.27
C GLY A 103 -26.96 -35.99 -0.19
N PHE A 104 -26.41 -35.30 0.82
CA PHE A 104 -26.54 -33.84 0.93
C PHE A 104 -25.52 -33.14 0.03
N GLY A 105 -25.94 -32.04 -0.61
CA GLY A 105 -25.02 -31.17 -1.34
C GLY A 105 -24.51 -30.06 -0.43
N VAL A 106 -23.19 -29.98 -0.23
CA VAL A 106 -22.54 -28.80 0.36
C VAL A 106 -21.99 -27.94 -0.76
N GLU A 107 -22.31 -26.67 -0.73
CA GLU A 107 -21.69 -25.64 -1.57
C GLU A 107 -20.77 -24.79 -0.71
N MET A 108 -19.52 -24.67 -1.14
CA MET A 108 -18.50 -23.86 -0.51
C MET A 108 -18.06 -22.79 -1.50
N LEU A 109 -18.10 -21.53 -1.09
CA LEU A 109 -17.60 -20.38 -1.83
C LEU A 109 -16.52 -19.71 -0.99
N LEU A 110 -15.40 -19.37 -1.59
CA LEU A 110 -14.33 -18.60 -0.98
C LEU A 110 -13.90 -17.52 -1.97
N THR A 111 -14.09 -16.27 -1.57
CA THR A 111 -13.81 -15.08 -2.37
C THR A 111 -12.88 -14.18 -1.58
N GLY A 112 -11.68 -13.94 -2.10
CA GLY A 112 -10.69 -13.04 -1.53
C GLY A 112 -10.47 -11.85 -2.44
N SER A 113 -10.52 -10.63 -1.92
CA SER A 113 -10.29 -9.40 -2.68
C SER A 113 -9.30 -8.50 -1.95
N ILE A 114 -8.61 -7.69 -2.73
CA ILE A 114 -7.69 -6.68 -2.22
C ILE A 114 -7.92 -5.36 -2.97
N SER A 115 -7.80 -4.25 -2.25
CA SER A 115 -7.94 -2.90 -2.76
C SER A 115 -6.71 -2.09 -2.35
N TYR A 116 -6.27 -1.20 -3.23
CA TYR A 116 -5.13 -0.33 -3.02
C TYR A 116 -5.49 1.13 -3.33
N ASP A 117 -4.90 2.03 -2.57
CA ASP A 117 -4.95 3.49 -2.76
C ASP A 117 -3.54 4.05 -2.54
N PHE A 118 -2.95 4.59 -3.61
CA PHE A 118 -1.64 5.23 -3.59
C PHE A 118 -1.84 6.73 -3.70
N ALA A 119 -1.43 7.47 -2.68
CA ALA A 119 -1.48 8.92 -2.66
C ALA A 119 -0.11 9.50 -2.32
N GLY A 120 0.18 10.68 -2.85
CA GLY A 120 1.44 11.37 -2.61
C GLY A 120 1.23 12.86 -2.42
N GLN A 121 2.14 13.48 -1.68
CA GLN A 121 2.32 14.92 -1.60
C GLN A 121 3.81 15.24 -1.51
N VAL A 122 4.20 16.35 -2.11
CA VAL A 122 5.56 16.88 -2.11
C VAL A 122 5.49 18.39 -1.91
N GLN A 123 6.15 18.85 -0.86
CA GLN A 123 6.28 20.26 -0.51
C GLN A 123 7.74 20.66 -0.64
N ILE A 124 8.03 21.67 -1.45
CA ILE A 124 9.39 22.17 -1.66
C ILE A 124 9.38 23.65 -1.30
N SER A 125 10.27 24.06 -0.40
CA SER A 125 10.49 25.47 -0.06
C SER A 125 11.90 25.87 -0.47
N LEU A 126 12.00 26.70 -1.52
CA LEU A 126 13.27 27.26 -1.96
C LEU A 126 13.82 28.29 -0.96
N TRP A 127 12.95 28.97 -0.21
CA TRP A 127 13.40 29.95 0.80
C TRP A 127 13.97 29.29 2.06
N ASN A 128 13.31 28.25 2.55
CA ASN A 128 13.79 27.51 3.72
C ASN A 128 14.78 26.41 3.33
N GLN A 129 15.04 26.24 2.02
CA GLN A 129 15.96 25.24 1.46
C GLN A 129 15.66 23.82 1.96
N ASN A 130 14.37 23.48 2.01
CA ASN A 130 13.90 22.18 2.47
C ASN A 130 12.84 21.58 1.53
N ALA A 131 12.73 20.26 1.57
CA ALA A 131 11.69 19.51 0.88
C ALA A 131 11.14 18.43 1.80
N HIS A 132 9.82 18.28 1.78
CA HIS A 132 9.09 17.27 2.52
C HIS A 132 8.23 16.47 1.54
N SER A 133 8.34 15.16 1.56
CA SER A 133 7.52 14.26 0.77
C SER A 133 6.84 13.25 1.66
N LEU A 134 5.56 13.00 1.39
CA LEU A 134 4.79 11.93 2.01
C LEU A 134 4.16 11.11 0.90
N VAL A 135 4.45 9.82 0.89
CA VAL A 135 3.81 8.82 0.04
C VAL A 135 3.04 7.87 0.93
N GLU A 136 1.72 7.83 0.76
CA GLU A 136 0.82 6.96 1.48
C GLU A 136 0.40 5.79 0.58
N ILE A 137 0.56 4.58 1.10
CA ILE A 137 0.13 3.35 0.45
C ILE A 137 -0.93 2.70 1.33
N GLY A 138 -2.19 2.93 1.00
CA GLY A 138 -3.33 2.26 1.61
C GLY A 138 -3.60 0.92 0.94
N ALA A 139 -3.82 -0.13 1.75
CA ALA A 139 -4.25 -1.43 1.27
C ALA A 139 -5.37 -1.98 2.16
N GLY A 140 -6.40 -2.55 1.54
CA GLY A 140 -7.52 -3.21 2.21
C GLY A 140 -7.70 -4.61 1.65
N MET A 141 -7.79 -5.61 2.51
CA MET A 141 -8.00 -7.00 2.10
C MET A 141 -9.25 -7.55 2.77
N VAL A 142 -10.07 -8.27 2.02
CA VAL A 142 -11.27 -8.94 2.52
C VAL A 142 -11.28 -10.38 2.02
N ILE A 143 -11.46 -11.32 2.94
CA ILE A 143 -11.69 -12.74 2.65
C ILE A 143 -13.09 -13.07 3.14
N GLN A 144 -13.96 -13.43 2.20
CA GLN A 144 -15.30 -13.92 2.47
C GLN A 144 -15.35 -15.41 2.13
N GLY A 145 -15.91 -16.21 3.01
CA GLY A 145 -16.27 -17.58 2.68
C GLY A 145 -17.64 -17.94 3.17
N GLN A 146 -18.28 -18.82 2.42
CA GLN A 146 -19.65 -19.24 2.63
C GLN A 146 -19.72 -20.76 2.46
N ALA A 147 -20.37 -21.43 3.41
CA ALA A 147 -20.72 -22.84 3.31
C ALA A 147 -22.25 -22.95 3.44
N ARG A 148 -22.89 -23.52 2.41
CA ARG A 148 -24.33 -23.71 2.34
C ARG A 148 -24.65 -25.19 2.19
N VAL A 149 -25.62 -25.64 2.97
CA VAL A 149 -26.25 -26.96 2.83
C VAL A 149 -27.75 -26.72 2.65
N ASP A 150 -28.27 -27.13 1.50
CA ASP A 150 -29.68 -26.98 1.16
C ASP A 150 -30.32 -28.36 1.00
N THR A 151 -31.27 -28.66 1.88
CA THR A 151 -32.03 -29.91 1.87
C THR A 151 -33.50 -29.60 2.12
N SER A 152 -34.37 -30.58 1.86
CA SER A 152 -35.82 -30.42 2.06
C SER A 152 -36.24 -30.24 3.52
N PHE A 153 -35.40 -30.68 4.48
CA PHE A 153 -35.71 -30.64 5.92
C PHE A 153 -34.83 -29.64 6.70
N VAL A 154 -33.66 -29.24 6.19
CA VAL A 154 -32.84 -28.20 6.81
C VAL A 154 -32.08 -27.36 5.79
N GLN A 155 -32.09 -26.05 5.99
CA GLN A 155 -31.31 -25.08 5.24
C GLN A 155 -30.33 -24.42 6.20
N THR A 156 -29.04 -24.67 6.02
CA THR A 156 -27.98 -24.14 6.86
C THR A 156 -26.99 -23.36 6.01
N MET A 157 -26.63 -22.17 6.49
CA MET A 157 -25.64 -21.31 5.87
C MET A 157 -24.70 -20.77 6.95
N ILE A 158 -23.40 -20.91 6.72
CA ILE A 158 -22.35 -20.31 7.53
C ILE A 158 -21.59 -19.37 6.62
N GLU A 159 -21.47 -18.11 7.02
CA GLU A 159 -20.71 -17.09 6.34
C GLU A 159 -19.64 -16.56 7.30
N PHE A 160 -18.40 -16.52 6.85
CA PHE A 160 -17.31 -15.85 7.54
C PHE A 160 -16.77 -14.74 6.65
N ASN A 161 -16.46 -13.60 7.23
CA ASN A 161 -15.87 -12.47 6.55
C ASN A 161 -14.76 -11.91 7.44
N THR A 162 -13.54 -11.90 6.93
CA THR A 162 -12.36 -11.34 7.58
C THR A 162 -11.84 -10.19 6.74
N GLY A 163 -11.83 -8.99 7.31
CA GLY A 163 -11.32 -7.79 6.67
C GLY A 163 -10.15 -7.20 7.45
N VAL A 164 -9.16 -6.66 6.74
CA VAL A 164 -8.05 -5.90 7.31
C VAL A 164 -7.77 -4.69 6.44
N GLN A 165 -7.57 -3.54 7.08
CA GLN A 165 -7.11 -2.32 6.41
C GLN A 165 -5.76 -1.94 6.99
N THR A 166 -4.79 -1.73 6.11
CA THR A 166 -3.44 -1.30 6.48
C THR A 166 -3.03 -0.10 5.65
N ARG A 167 -2.10 0.68 6.18
CA ARG A 167 -1.49 1.80 5.48
C ARG A 167 0.01 1.77 5.73
N LEU A 168 0.78 2.19 4.75
CA LEU A 168 2.22 2.37 4.87
C LEU A 168 2.53 3.80 4.45
N ASP A 169 3.10 4.57 5.38
CA ASP A 169 3.43 5.98 5.20
C ASP A 169 4.95 6.08 5.02
N PHE A 170 5.37 6.52 3.84
CA PHE A 170 6.77 6.78 3.51
C PHE A 170 7.01 8.29 3.51
N VAL A 171 7.75 8.77 4.51
CA VAL A 171 8.07 10.18 4.70
C VAL A 171 9.53 10.40 4.33
N SER A 172 9.81 11.42 3.52
CA SER A 172 11.17 11.84 3.19
C SER A 172 11.32 13.33 3.45
N ASP A 173 12.22 13.67 4.36
CA ASP A 173 12.62 15.04 4.65
C ASP A 173 14.01 15.29 4.08
N MET A 174 14.18 16.40 3.37
CA MET A 174 15.45 16.81 2.76
C MET A 174 15.73 18.27 3.07
N GLU A 175 16.98 18.57 3.40
CA GLU A 175 17.50 19.92 3.57
C GLU A 175 18.70 20.08 2.62
N PHE A 176 18.74 21.17 1.85
CA PHE A 176 19.72 21.39 0.78
C PHE A 176 20.44 22.75 0.87
N GLY A 177 20.43 23.37 2.06
CA GLY A 177 21.00 24.71 2.25
C GLY A 177 22.52 24.76 2.37
N SER A 178 23.08 24.19 3.43
CA SER A 178 24.53 24.15 3.71
C SER A 178 25.18 22.80 3.40
N GLY A 179 24.38 21.85 2.92
CA GLY A 179 24.73 20.48 2.57
C GLY A 179 23.46 19.69 2.27
N ILE A 180 23.55 18.63 1.47
CA ILE A 180 22.41 17.77 1.14
C ILE A 180 22.28 16.72 2.24
N ALA A 181 21.28 16.87 3.10
CA ALA A 181 20.90 15.87 4.10
C ALA A 181 19.49 15.35 3.79
N MET A 182 19.32 14.02 3.82
CA MET A 182 18.04 13.36 3.56
C MET A 182 17.76 12.32 4.65
N CYS A 183 16.55 12.36 5.21
CA CYS A 183 16.03 11.38 6.13
C CYS A 183 14.76 10.75 5.55
N MET A 184 14.77 9.43 5.44
CA MET A 184 13.62 8.63 5.02
C MET A 184 13.05 7.85 6.21
N GLN A 185 11.74 7.79 6.34
CA GLN A 185 11.04 7.04 7.37
C GLN A 185 9.92 6.22 6.74
N MET A 186 9.87 4.93 7.08
CA MET A 186 8.80 4.05 6.67
C MET A 186 8.03 3.63 7.91
N SER A 187 6.78 4.07 8.03
CA SER A 187 5.95 3.82 9.19
C SER A 187 4.62 3.19 8.79
N GLN A 188 4.13 2.27 9.62
CA GLN A 188 2.86 1.61 9.48
C GLN A 188 2.04 1.97 10.72
N PRO A 189 0.93 2.71 10.60
CA PRO A 189 0.03 2.99 11.72
C PRO A 189 -0.64 1.71 12.26
N ASN A 190 -1.28 1.85 13.41
CA ASN A 190 -2.12 0.79 13.98
C ASN A 190 -3.17 0.36 12.95
N TYR A 191 -3.43 -0.94 12.89
CA TYR A 191 -4.44 -1.52 12.01
C TYR A 191 -5.39 -2.38 12.81
N GLU A 192 -6.59 -2.60 12.28
CA GLU A 192 -7.58 -3.48 12.89
C GLU A 192 -7.97 -4.58 11.93
N THR A 193 -8.00 -5.82 12.43
CA THR A 193 -8.57 -6.96 11.72
C THR A 193 -9.96 -7.22 12.27
N VAL A 194 -10.96 -7.21 11.40
CA VAL A 194 -12.36 -7.43 11.75
C VAL A 194 -12.81 -8.78 11.19
N GLU A 195 -13.21 -9.67 12.09
CA GLU A 195 -13.77 -10.98 11.77
C GLU A 195 -15.27 -10.98 12.09
N ASN A 196 -16.08 -11.39 11.11
CA ASN A 196 -17.52 -11.52 11.23
C ASN A 196 -17.91 -12.95 10.89
N VAL A 197 -18.62 -13.63 11.78
CA VAL A 197 -19.17 -14.97 11.54
C VAL A 197 -20.68 -14.91 11.71
N ARG A 198 -21.39 -15.34 10.67
CA ARG A 198 -22.85 -15.45 10.62
C ARG A 198 -23.23 -16.89 10.40
N LYS A 199 -24.15 -17.37 11.22
CA LYS A 199 -24.76 -18.69 11.09
C LYS A 199 -26.27 -18.53 10.99
N LEU A 200 -26.85 -19.07 9.92
CA LEU A 200 -28.28 -19.12 9.66
C LEU A 200 -28.70 -20.58 9.53
N GLU A 201 -29.69 -21.00 10.31
CA GLU A 201 -30.35 -22.31 10.15
C GLU A 201 -31.85 -22.10 10.07
N ARG A 202 -32.48 -22.79 9.13
CA ARG A 202 -33.93 -22.77 8.92
C ARG A 202 -34.41 -24.18 8.66
N ILE A 203 -35.53 -24.56 9.28
CA ILE A 203 -36.21 -25.83 9.02
C ILE A 203 -37.44 -25.53 8.15
N PRO A 204 -37.45 -25.90 6.86
CA PRO A 204 -38.62 -25.73 6.00
C PRO A 204 -39.84 -26.44 6.60
N GLY A 205 -41.00 -25.79 6.58
CA GLY A 205 -42.23 -26.31 7.20
C GLY A 205 -42.39 -26.02 8.70
N SER A 206 -41.39 -25.43 9.36
CA SER A 206 -41.46 -24.94 10.73
C SER A 206 -41.24 -23.43 10.80
N HIS A 207 -41.67 -22.80 11.90
CA HIS A 207 -41.32 -21.42 12.23
C HIS A 207 -39.90 -21.30 12.83
N TYR A 208 -39.17 -22.40 12.93
CA TYR A 208 -37.81 -22.42 13.48
C TYR A 208 -36.80 -21.74 12.56
N VAL A 209 -36.21 -20.65 13.06
CA VAL A 209 -35.11 -19.93 12.42
C VAL A 209 -34.07 -19.57 13.49
N LEU A 210 -32.84 -20.05 13.33
CA LEU A 210 -31.70 -19.67 14.16
C LEU A 210 -30.83 -18.69 13.40
N LYS A 211 -30.55 -17.54 14.02
CA LYS A 211 -29.56 -16.57 13.54
C LYS A 211 -28.56 -16.32 14.65
N LYS A 212 -27.29 -16.64 14.39
CA LYS A 212 -26.18 -16.31 15.30
C LYS A 212 -25.20 -15.42 14.57
N TYR A 213 -24.76 -14.37 15.26
CA TYR A 213 -23.76 -13.43 14.77
C TYR A 213 -22.67 -13.27 15.82
N LYS A 214 -21.42 -13.31 15.38
CA LYS A 214 -20.25 -13.03 16.21
C LYS A 214 -19.33 -12.10 15.45
N LYS A 215 -19.00 -10.96 16.07
CA LYS A 215 -17.98 -10.02 15.59
C LYS A 215 -16.79 -10.06 16.54
N LYS A 216 -15.59 -10.07 15.98
CA LYS A 216 -14.34 -9.95 16.73
C LYS A 216 -13.47 -8.91 16.03
N THR A 217 -12.94 -7.96 16.79
CA THR A 217 -11.95 -7.00 16.30
C THR A 217 -10.63 -7.30 17.01
N ILE A 218 -9.56 -7.42 16.25
CA ILE A 218 -8.21 -7.71 16.73
C ILE A 218 -7.33 -6.51 16.36
N PRO A 219 -6.85 -5.73 17.34
CA PRO A 219 -5.94 -4.62 17.06
C PRO A 219 -4.53 -5.14 16.75
N GLY A 220 -3.88 -4.53 15.76
CA GLY A 220 -2.50 -4.74 15.39
C GLY A 220 -1.67 -3.48 15.67
N PRO A 221 -0.51 -3.59 16.34
CA PRO A 221 0.31 -2.43 16.66
C PRO A 221 0.98 -1.88 15.40
N GLY A 222 1.06 -0.55 15.34
CA GLY A 222 1.85 0.17 14.37
C GLY A 222 3.34 -0.06 14.57
N LYS A 223 4.11 0.03 13.49
CA LYS A 223 5.54 -0.27 13.45
C LYS A 223 6.27 0.74 12.58
N THR A 224 7.53 0.98 12.87
CA THR A 224 8.44 1.73 11.99
C THR A 224 9.53 0.78 11.51
N TYR A 225 9.87 0.86 10.24
CA TYR A 225 10.85 -0.01 9.61
C TYR A 225 12.19 0.70 9.48
N VAL A 226 13.27 -0.02 9.83
CA VAL A 226 14.64 0.48 9.67
C VAL A 226 15.08 0.26 8.23
N ILE A 227 15.48 1.32 7.55
CA ILE A 227 15.91 1.29 6.13
C ILE A 227 17.40 0.90 6.05
N ASN A 228 18.31 1.79 6.47
CA ASN A 228 19.73 1.48 6.57
C ASN A 228 20.39 2.33 7.68
N LYS A 229 21.59 1.92 8.12
CA LYS A 229 22.32 2.61 9.20
C LYS A 229 22.67 4.07 8.84
N LYS A 230 23.01 4.34 7.56
CA LYS A 230 23.37 5.68 7.08
C LYS A 230 22.19 6.65 7.20
N ASN A 231 21.00 6.20 6.79
CA ASN A 231 19.75 6.94 6.93
C ASN A 231 19.43 7.19 8.41
N THR A 232 19.60 6.20 9.29
CA THR A 232 19.40 6.41 10.73
C THR A 232 20.33 7.49 11.29
N LEU A 233 21.60 7.54 10.87
CA LEU A 233 22.53 8.59 11.30
C LEU A 233 22.12 9.97 10.79
N LEU A 234 21.72 10.09 9.52
CA LEU A 234 21.25 11.34 8.92
C LEU A 234 19.96 11.83 9.57
N CYS A 235 18.99 10.94 9.80
CA CYS A 235 17.77 11.24 10.54
C CYS A 235 18.08 11.73 11.97
N ASN A 236 19.00 11.06 12.67
CA ASN A 236 19.39 11.48 14.01
C ASN A 236 20.03 12.88 14.00
N GLN A 237 20.84 13.21 13.00
CA GLN A 237 21.41 14.56 12.86
C GLN A 237 20.32 15.60 12.60
N MET A 238 19.46 15.37 11.60
CA MET A 238 18.38 16.31 11.22
C MET A 238 17.37 16.56 12.34
N PHE A 239 17.01 15.53 13.12
CA PHE A 239 16.03 15.66 14.21
C PHE A 239 16.65 15.94 15.58
N SER A 240 17.96 15.75 15.78
CA SER A 240 18.64 16.16 17.01
C SER A 240 18.79 17.67 17.12
N ASP A 241 18.93 18.39 16.00
CA ASP A 241 19.10 19.84 16.02
C ASP A 241 17.76 20.58 16.18
N LYS A 242 16.65 19.99 15.74
CA LYS A 242 15.29 20.54 15.92
C LYS A 242 14.76 20.44 17.37
N ASN A 243 15.29 19.52 18.18
CA ASN A 243 14.92 19.36 19.60
C ASN A 243 15.73 20.25 20.57
N LYS A 244 16.60 21.14 20.07
CA LYS A 244 17.42 22.06 20.89
C LYS A 244 16.86 23.48 21.01
N HIS A 245 15.63 23.72 20.52
CA HIS A 245 14.92 25.00 20.68
C HIS A 245 13.54 24.79 21.30
#